data_AF-A0A318KCC8-F1
#
_entry.id   AF-A0A318KCC8-F1
#
_cell.length_a   1.000
_cell.length_b   1.000
_cell.length_c   1.000
_cell.angle_alpha   90.00
_cell.angle_beta   90.00
_cell.angle_gamma   90.00
#
_symmetry.space_group_name_H-M   'P 1'
#
loop_
_entity.id
_entity.type
_entity.pdbx_description
1 polymer ?
#
loop_
_entity_poly.entity_id
_entity_poly.type
_entity_poly.pdbx_seq_one_letter_code
_entity_poly.pdbx_strand_id
1 'polypeptide(L)'
;MYPAYILARELNCQFGIETLTHATTRSPILAWGPITHVETFADNYGEGIANYLYNCTANDYDQILLCHETGPHPALRDLATRLRARLIHFRSESDFAEDFIH
;
A
#
# COMPACT_ATOMS: atom_id res chain seq x y z
N MET A 1 9.05 4.02 0.21
CA MET A 1 9.46 3.32 1.43
C MET A 1 10.40 2.16 1.08
N TYR A 2 11.67 2.20 1.50
CA TYR A 2 12.65 1.12 1.27
C TYR A 2 12.27 -0.21 1.96
N PRO A 3 11.75 -0.23 3.21
CA PRO A 3 11.31 -1.46 3.88
C PRO A 3 10.29 -2.31 3.11
N ALA A 4 9.31 -1.68 2.45
CA ALA A 4 8.30 -2.41 1.65
C ALA A 4 8.93 -3.20 0.49
N TYR A 5 9.95 -2.63 -0.16
CA TYR A 5 10.69 -3.31 -1.23
C TYR A 5 11.49 -4.50 -0.68
N ILE A 6 12.15 -4.33 0.47
CA ILE A 6 12.88 -5.43 1.12
C ILE A 6 11.93 -6.56 1.52
N LEU A 7 10.77 -6.25 2.10
CA LEU A 7 9.76 -7.25 2.41
C LEU A 7 9.35 -8.04 1.17
N ALA A 8 9.02 -7.37 0.06
CA ALA A 8 8.67 -8.03 -1.20
C ALA A 8 9.81 -8.93 -1.71
N ARG A 9 11.05 -8.41 -1.71
CA ARG A 9 12.23 -9.17 -2.14
C ARG A 9 12.44 -10.42 -1.28
N GLU A 10 12.35 -10.31 0.03
CA GLU A 10 12.57 -11.45 0.94
C GLU A 10 11.44 -12.48 0.81
N LEU A 11 10.18 -12.06 0.61
CA LEU A 11 9.08 -12.97 0.30
C LEU A 11 9.36 -13.79 -0.97
N ASN A 12 9.90 -13.14 -2.00
CA ASN A 12 10.30 -13.82 -3.22
C ASN A 12 11.51 -14.74 -3.00
N CYS A 13 12.60 -14.25 -2.43
CA CYS A 13 13.85 -15.01 -2.29
C CYS A 13 13.75 -16.18 -1.31
N GLN A 14 13.01 -16.03 -0.21
CA GLN A 14 12.94 -17.07 0.83
C GLN A 14 11.81 -18.06 0.60
N PHE A 15 10.69 -17.62 0.01
CA PHE A 15 9.49 -18.45 -0.14
C PHE A 15 9.06 -18.68 -1.59
N GLY A 16 9.75 -18.10 -2.58
CA GLY A 16 9.42 -18.25 -3.99
C GLY A 16 8.13 -17.56 -4.42
N ILE A 17 7.62 -16.61 -3.62
CA ILE A 17 6.38 -15.89 -3.90
C ILE A 17 6.62 -14.84 -4.99
N GLU A 18 5.77 -14.79 -6.03
CA GLU A 18 5.84 -13.71 -7.01
C GLU A 18 5.36 -12.39 -6.37
N THR A 19 6.19 -11.34 -6.47
CA THR A 19 5.90 -10.07 -5.80
C THR A 19 6.07 -8.89 -6.75
N LEU A 20 5.12 -7.96 -6.71
CA LEU A 20 5.23 -6.62 -7.29
C LEU A 20 5.24 -5.58 -6.17
N THR A 21 5.96 -4.48 -6.36
CA THR A 21 5.98 -3.35 -5.42
C THR A 21 5.34 -2.13 -6.07
N HIS A 22 4.34 -1.56 -5.42
CA HIS A 22 3.68 -0.33 -5.84
C HIS A 22 3.93 0.77 -4.81
N ALA A 23 4.14 1.99 -5.29
CA ALA A 23 4.21 3.18 -4.45
C ALA A 23 2.97 4.05 -4.64
N THR A 24 2.54 4.70 -3.57
CA THR A 24 1.54 5.76 -3.64
C THR A 24 2.22 7.07 -4.08
N THR A 25 1.42 8.00 -4.61
CA THR A 25 1.91 9.33 -5.02
C THR A 25 0.93 10.42 -4.63
N ARG A 26 1.42 11.65 -4.55
CA ARG A 26 0.60 12.87 -4.41
C ARG A 26 0.18 13.48 -5.75
N SER A 27 0.76 13.00 -6.87
CA SER A 27 0.48 13.53 -8.20
C SER A 27 -0.86 12.99 -8.71
N PRO A 28 -1.85 13.84 -9.06
CA PRO A 28 -3.16 13.41 -9.55
C PRO A 28 -3.12 13.11 -11.06
N ILE A 29 -2.43 12.03 -11.45
CA ILE A 29 -2.41 11.56 -12.84
C ILE A 29 -3.83 11.13 -13.25
N LEU A 30 -4.27 11.59 -14.42
CA LEU A 30 -5.56 11.22 -15.00
C LEU A 30 -5.52 9.78 -15.50
N ALA A 31 -6.66 9.08 -15.38
CA ALA A 31 -6.85 7.79 -16.03
C ALA A 31 -6.80 7.97 -17.55
N TRP A 32 -5.68 7.60 -18.17
CA TRP A 32 -5.48 7.69 -19.60
C TRP A 32 -4.42 6.70 -20.07
N GLY A 33 -4.63 6.11 -21.25
CA GLY A 33 -3.73 5.12 -21.83
C GLY A 33 -3.55 3.89 -20.92
N PRO A 34 -2.33 3.58 -20.46
CA PRO A 34 -2.07 2.39 -19.64
C PRO A 34 -2.59 2.50 -18.20
N ILE A 35 -3.00 3.69 -17.74
CA ILE A 35 -3.61 3.87 -16.41
C ILE A 35 -5.11 3.69 -16.56
N THR A 36 -5.61 2.52 -16.16
CA THR A 36 -7.01 2.13 -16.29
C THR A 36 -7.77 2.23 -14.96
N HIS A 37 -7.05 2.20 -13.83
CA HIS A 37 -7.64 2.28 -12.50
C HIS A 37 -6.89 3.30 -11.63
N VAL A 38 -7.66 4.10 -10.89
CA VAL A 38 -7.15 5.12 -9.96
C VAL A 38 -7.81 4.93 -8.61
N GLU A 39 -7.01 4.56 -7.63
CA GLU A 39 -7.37 4.53 -6.22
C GLU A 39 -6.96 5.84 -5.55
N THR A 40 -7.94 6.64 -5.15
CA THR A 40 -7.70 7.85 -4.37
C THR A 40 -8.03 7.59 -2.91
N PHE A 41 -7.18 8.05 -1.99
CA PHE A 41 -7.45 7.99 -0.57
C PHE A 41 -6.98 9.25 0.15
N ALA A 42 -7.61 9.52 1.28
CA ALA A 42 -7.32 10.69 2.09
C ALA A 42 -5.88 10.64 2.63
N ASP A 43 -5.38 11.81 2.98
CA ASP A 43 -4.05 11.94 3.54
C ASP A 43 -3.89 11.17 4.84
N ASN A 44 -2.80 10.43 4.97
CA ASN A 44 -2.38 9.78 6.22
C ASN A 44 -1.24 10.54 6.94
N TYR A 45 -0.69 11.60 6.32
CA TYR A 45 0.39 12.42 6.87
C TYR A 45 -0.07 13.76 7.49
N GLY A 46 -1.32 14.17 7.27
CA GLY A 46 -1.90 15.38 7.87
C GLY A 46 -1.57 16.70 7.15
N GLU A 47 -1.06 16.64 5.93
CA GLU A 47 -0.77 17.76 5.03
C GLU A 47 -2.01 18.22 4.23
N GLY A 48 -3.08 17.43 4.22
CA GLY A 48 -4.33 17.74 3.51
C GLY A 48 -4.28 17.45 2.00
N ILE A 49 -3.27 16.72 1.54
CA ILE A 49 -3.10 16.33 0.13
C ILE A 49 -3.56 14.89 -0.04
N ALA A 50 -4.35 14.57 -1.07
CA ALA A 50 -4.75 13.19 -1.32
C ALA A 50 -3.56 12.32 -1.76
N ASN A 51 -3.65 11.02 -1.51
CA ASN A 51 -2.76 10.03 -2.10
C ASN A 51 -3.47 9.26 -3.21
N TYR A 52 -2.70 8.83 -4.19
CA TYR A 52 -3.15 8.08 -5.35
C TYR A 52 -2.35 6.79 -5.50
N LEU A 53 -3.03 5.72 -5.91
CA LEU A 53 -2.47 4.43 -6.29
C LEU A 53 -3.07 4.04 -7.65
N TYR A 54 -2.23 3.56 -8.56
CA TYR A 54 -2.64 3.26 -9.94
C TYR A 54 -2.57 1.78 -10.23
N ASN A 55 -3.55 1.29 -11.02
CA ASN A 55 -3.60 -0.09 -11.53
C ASN A 55 -3.36 -1.15 -10.44
N CYS A 56 -3.99 -0.97 -9.29
CA CYS A 56 -3.99 -1.94 -8.20
C CYS A 56 -5.41 -2.04 -7.66
N THR A 57 -6.02 -3.19 -7.87
CA THR A 57 -7.36 -3.54 -7.38
C THR A 57 -7.30 -4.79 -6.53
N ALA A 58 -8.32 -5.00 -5.70
CA ALA A 58 -8.40 -6.15 -4.79
C ALA A 58 -8.39 -7.53 -5.47
N ASN A 59 -8.63 -7.60 -6.79
CA ASN A 59 -8.70 -8.86 -7.53
C ASN A 59 -7.45 -9.10 -8.40
N ASP A 60 -6.50 -8.17 -8.45
CA ASP A 60 -5.29 -8.31 -9.26
C ASP A 60 -4.24 -9.21 -8.59
N TYR A 61 -4.38 -9.46 -7.28
CA TYR A 61 -3.39 -10.15 -6.45
C TYR A 61 -4.06 -11.11 -5.46
N ASP A 62 -3.39 -12.23 -5.15
CA ASP A 62 -3.83 -13.16 -4.11
C ASP A 62 -3.82 -12.51 -2.72
N GLN A 63 -2.84 -11.63 -2.46
CA GLN A 63 -2.68 -10.88 -1.22
C GLN A 63 -2.08 -9.49 -1.52
N ILE A 64 -2.61 -8.46 -0.86
CA ILE A 64 -2.05 -7.11 -0.89
C ILE A 64 -1.54 -6.76 0.51
N LEU A 65 -0.27 -6.35 0.62
CA LEU A 65 0.33 -5.85 1.85
C LEU A 65 0.45 -4.31 1.75
N LEU A 66 -0.43 -3.60 2.44
CA LEU A 66 -0.39 -2.14 2.48
C LEU A 66 0.59 -1.69 3.57
N CYS A 67 1.81 -1.36 3.14
CA CYS A 67 2.90 -0.95 4.02
C CYS A 67 2.81 0.56 4.29
N HIS A 68 2.89 0.95 5.57
CA HIS A 68 2.77 2.35 5.97
C HIS A 68 3.67 2.66 7.18
N GLU A 69 4.06 3.92 7.36
CA GLU A 69 4.96 4.38 8.44
C GLU A 69 4.25 5.26 9.47
N THR A 70 3.13 5.86 9.08
CA THR A 70 2.28 6.66 9.95
C THR A 70 1.58 5.77 10.98
N GLY A 71 1.13 6.32 12.12
CA GLY A 71 0.29 5.53 13.03
C GLY A 71 -1.02 5.07 12.36
N PRO A 72 -1.80 4.18 13.01
CA PRO A 72 -3.08 3.72 12.47
C PRO A 72 -3.98 4.89 12.09
N HIS A 73 -4.30 5.01 10.80
CA HIS A 73 -5.06 6.14 10.26
C HIS A 73 -6.34 5.64 9.57
N PRO A 74 -7.51 6.30 9.77
CA PRO A 74 -8.76 5.89 9.12
C PRO A 74 -8.64 5.75 7.60
N ALA A 75 -7.95 6.67 6.94
CA ALA A 75 -7.72 6.61 5.49
C ALA A 75 -7.00 5.32 5.04
N LEU A 76 -6.06 4.81 5.84
CA LEU A 76 -5.34 3.57 5.55
C LEU A 76 -6.24 2.35 5.78
N ARG A 77 -7.09 2.37 6.81
CA ARG A 77 -8.09 1.31 7.05
C ARG A 77 -9.14 1.26 5.94
N ASP A 78 -9.62 2.41 5.50
CA ASP A 78 -10.58 2.52 4.41
C ASP A 78 -9.98 2.01 3.09
N LEU A 79 -8.73 2.38 2.80
CA LEU A 79 -8.01 1.86 1.62
C LEU A 79 -7.80 0.34 1.73
N ALA A 80 -7.33 -0.14 2.88
CA ALA A 80 -7.07 -1.56 3.08
C ALA A 80 -8.35 -2.39 2.96
N THR A 81 -9.49 -1.89 3.45
CA THR A 81 -10.79 -2.54 3.29
C THR A 81 -11.18 -2.66 1.82
N ARG A 82 -11.02 -1.57 1.03
CA ARG A 82 -11.36 -1.56 -0.40
C ARG A 82 -10.45 -2.46 -1.23
N LEU A 83 -9.16 -2.52 -0.87
CA LEU A 83 -8.17 -3.37 -1.52
C LEU A 83 -8.15 -4.82 -0.98
N ARG A 84 -8.90 -5.12 0.08
CA ARG A 84 -8.77 -6.38 0.86
C ARG A 84 -7.32 -6.64 1.29
N ALA A 85 -6.61 -5.57 1.62
CA ALA A 85 -5.20 -5.59 1.98
C ALA A 85 -5.00 -5.82 3.49
N ARG A 86 -3.85 -6.38 3.85
CA ARG A 86 -3.35 -6.43 5.22
C ARG A 86 -2.47 -5.20 5.48
N LEU A 87 -2.67 -4.52 6.59
CA LEU A 87 -1.88 -3.33 6.96
C LEU A 87 -0.61 -3.74 7.66
N ILE A 88 0.55 -3.32 7.14
CA ILE A 88 1.85 -3.56 7.76
C ILE A 88 2.43 -2.20 8.18
N HIS A 89 2.42 -1.94 9.49
CA HIS A 89 2.99 -0.73 10.07
C HIS A 89 4.48 -0.89 10.30
N PHE A 90 5.30 -0.17 9.55
CA PHE A 90 6.73 -0.03 9.78
C PHE A 90 6.99 1.13 10.73
N ARG A 91 7.40 0.82 11.97
CA ARG A 91 7.79 1.80 13.00
C ARG A 91 9.26 2.18 12.88
N SER A 92 10.08 1.25 12.38
CA SER A 92 11.46 1.47 11.96
C SER A 92 11.87 0.43 10.90
N GLU A 93 13.14 0.42 10.47
CA GLU A 93 13.66 -0.57 9.51
C GLU A 93 13.63 -2.01 10.04
N SER A 94 13.69 -2.19 11.36
CA SER A 94 13.73 -3.51 12.02
C SER A 94 12.52 -3.77 12.92
N ASP A 95 11.60 -2.82 13.04
CA ASP A 95 10.42 -2.93 13.88
C ASP A 95 9.15 -2.65 13.07
N PHE A 96 8.33 -3.68 12.91
CA PHE A 96 7.06 -3.60 12.20
C PHE A 96 5.99 -4.45 12.89
N ALA A 97 4.73 -4.18 12.59
CA ALA A 97 3.58 -4.94 13.09
C ALA A 97 2.49 -5.01 12.03
N GLU A 98 1.61 -6.00 12.14
CA GLU A 98 0.39 -6.04 11.36
C GLU A 98 -0.74 -5.35 12.13
N ASP A 99 -1.39 -4.38 11.50
CA ASP A 99 -2.59 -3.73 12.04
C ASP A 99 -3.84 -4.47 11.53
N PHE A 100 -4.70 -4.88 12.46
CA PHE A 100 -5.97 -5.51 12.11
C PHE A 100 -7.04 -4.46 11.79
N ILE A 101 -7.76 -4.71 10.70
CA ILE A 101 -8.95 -3.94 10.30
C ILE A 101 -10.10 -4.46 11.17
N HIS A 102 -10.49 -3.70 12.19
CA HIS A 102 -11.70 -3.93 12.99
C HIS A 102 -12.88 -3.14 12.44
#